data_AF-A0A0B8ZSM9-F1
#
_entry.id   AF-A0A0B8ZSM9-F1
#
_cell.length_a   1.000
_cell.length_b   1.000
_cell.length_c   1.000
_cell.angle_alpha   90.00
_cell.angle_beta   90.00
_cell.angle_gamma   90.00
#
_symmetry.space_group_name_H-M   'P 1'
#
loop_
_entity.id
_entity.type
_entity.pdbx_description
1 polymer ?
#
loop_
_entity_poly.entity_id
_entity_poly.type
_entity_poly.pdbx_seq_one_letter_code
_entity_poly.pdbx_strand_id
1 'polypeptide(L)'
;MAETTPGPLIMVTQFVGFLAAFREATGLPPLIAATLGAILTTWVTFLPCFLWIFAGAPFIERLRGNRALSAALSAITAAVVGVILNLAVWFGIHTLFGQVREVPFAAGAIDLPVLTSVDWPALALAVGAILAMFRFKAGMLPVLGVCSVLGAAYVMII
;
A
#
# COMPACT_ATOMS: atom_id res chain seq x y z
N MET A 1 13.60 11.40 16.05
CA MET A 1 12.87 10.50 16.97
C MET A 1 11.68 9.78 16.32
N ALA A 2 11.14 10.23 15.18
CA ALA A 2 10.23 9.41 14.35
C ALA A 2 10.97 8.42 13.42
N GLU A 3 12.27 8.63 13.18
CA GLU A 3 13.12 7.75 12.35
C GLU A 3 13.75 6.58 13.11
N THR A 4 13.51 6.45 14.42
CA THR A 4 14.10 5.41 15.27
C THR A 4 13.14 4.26 15.58
N THR A 5 11.85 4.40 15.25
CA THR A 5 10.90 3.29 15.28
C THR A 5 10.90 2.64 13.89
N PRO A 6 11.17 1.32 13.78
CA PRO A 6 11.01 0.62 12.50
C PRO A 6 9.65 0.97 11.90
N GLY A 7 9.66 1.48 10.68
CA GLY A 7 8.42 1.89 10.00
C GLY A 7 7.45 0.71 9.85
N PRO A 8 6.15 0.97 9.60
CA PRO A 8 5.13 -0.07 9.46
C PRO A 8 5.52 -1.18 8.48
N LEU A 9 6.18 -0.82 7.38
CA LEU A 9 6.65 -1.77 6.38
C LEU A 9 7.59 -2.84 6.95
N ILE A 10 8.53 -2.45 7.81
CA ILE A 10 9.51 -3.40 8.33
C ILE A 10 8.89 -4.30 9.40
N MET A 11 7.98 -3.75 10.21
CA MET A 11 7.22 -4.57 11.16
C MET A 11 6.39 -5.63 10.44
N VAL A 12 5.80 -5.28 9.30
CA VAL A 12 5.04 -6.22 8.48
C VAL A 12 5.96 -7.27 7.86
N THR A 13 7.10 -6.90 7.26
CA THR A 13 8.01 -7.91 6.66
C THR A 13 8.61 -8.83 7.72
N GLN A 14 8.99 -8.31 8.89
CA GLN A 14 9.44 -9.11 10.02
C GLN A 14 8.36 -10.12 10.46
N PHE A 15 7.10 -9.66 10.56
CA PHE A 15 5.98 -10.54 10.91
C PHE A 15 5.70 -11.61 9.85
N VAL A 16 5.79 -11.26 8.56
CA VAL A 16 5.68 -12.23 7.46
C VAL A 16 6.80 -13.27 7.55
N GLY A 17 8.04 -12.84 7.82
CA GLY A 17 9.18 -13.73 8.03
C GLY A 17 9.00 -14.67 9.24
N PHE A 18 8.45 -14.14 10.34
CA PHE A 18 8.07 -14.94 11.51
C PHE A 18 7.05 -16.02 11.13
N LEU A 19 5.97 -15.65 10.45
CA LEU A 19 4.90 -16.58 10.05
C LEU A 19 5.39 -17.63 9.07
N ALA A 20 6.22 -17.25 8.09
CA ALA A 20 6.80 -18.18 7.14
C ALA A 20 7.62 -19.27 7.85
N ALA A 21 8.53 -18.87 8.74
CA ALA A 21 9.36 -19.80 9.49
C ALA A 21 8.60 -20.58 10.56
N PHE A 22 7.50 -20.02 11.12
CA PHE A 22 6.61 -20.75 12.01
C PHE A 22 5.88 -21.89 11.29
N ARG A 23 5.40 -21.65 10.06
CA ARG A 23 4.61 -22.61 9.28
C ARG A 23 5.45 -23.72 8.66
N GLU A 24 6.67 -23.41 8.24
CA GLU A 24 7.59 -24.37 7.62
C GLU A 24 8.64 -24.94 8.59
N ALA A 25 8.40 -24.85 9.90
CA ALA A 25 9.32 -25.37 10.90
C ALA A 25 9.48 -26.88 10.80
N THR A 26 10.59 -27.35 10.22
CA THR A 26 11.00 -28.76 10.21
C THR A 26 12.23 -28.95 11.09
N GLY A 27 12.11 -29.75 12.15
CA GLY A 27 13.23 -30.13 13.03
C GLY A 27 13.56 -29.15 14.16
N LEU A 28 13.03 -27.92 14.14
CA LEU A 28 13.12 -26.97 15.25
C LEU A 28 11.75 -26.74 15.89
N PRO A 29 11.67 -26.38 17.19
CA PRO A 29 10.43 -25.91 17.79
C PRO A 29 9.89 -24.69 17.00
N PRO A 30 8.59 -24.67 16.65
CA PRO A 30 8.02 -23.65 15.74
C PRO A 30 8.27 -22.21 16.19
N LEU A 31 8.20 -21.94 17.50
CA LEU A 31 8.50 -20.61 18.06
C LEU A 31 9.97 -20.20 17.84
N ILE A 32 10.92 -21.14 17.98
CA ILE A 32 12.33 -20.86 17.76
C ILE A 32 12.57 -20.58 16.26
N ALA A 33 12.04 -21.43 15.38
CA ALA A 33 12.11 -21.21 13.93
C ALA A 33 11.52 -19.85 13.55
N ALA A 34 10.37 -19.49 14.09
CA ALA A 34 9.71 -18.21 13.87
C ALA A 34 10.54 -17.01 14.36
N THR A 35 11.15 -17.10 15.55
CA THR A 35 12.04 -16.03 16.05
C THR A 35 13.28 -15.86 15.19
N LEU A 36 13.89 -16.97 14.73
CA LEU A 36 15.03 -16.92 13.81
C LEU A 36 14.64 -16.33 12.45
N GLY A 37 13.46 -16.69 11.93
CA GLY A 37 12.90 -16.10 10.72
C GLY A 37 12.71 -14.59 10.85
N ALA A 38 12.13 -14.12 11.96
CA ALA A 38 11.96 -12.70 12.25
C ALA A 38 13.30 -11.95 12.33
N ILE A 39 14.30 -12.53 13.03
CA ILE A 39 15.64 -11.95 13.16
C ILE A 39 16.31 -11.88 11.78
N LEU A 40 16.25 -12.95 10.99
CA LEU A 40 16.83 -13.02 9.66
C LEU A 40 16.21 -11.99 8.73
N THR A 41 14.88 -11.90 8.68
CA THR A 41 14.19 -10.91 7.86
C THR A 41 14.53 -9.49 8.27
N THR A 42 14.61 -9.23 9.57
CA THR A 42 15.05 -7.91 10.09
C THR A 42 16.48 -7.62 9.62
N TRP A 43 17.41 -8.55 9.81
CA TRP A 43 18.81 -8.38 9.41
C TRP A 43 18.98 -8.10 7.92
N VAL A 44 18.38 -8.95 7.07
CA VAL A 44 18.52 -8.85 5.60
C VAL A 44 17.82 -7.61 5.05
N THR A 45 16.78 -7.10 5.71
CA THR A 45 16.09 -5.88 5.27
C THR A 45 16.79 -4.62 5.80
N PHE A 46 17.19 -4.59 7.07
CA PHE A 46 17.77 -3.39 7.69
C PHE A 46 19.24 -3.19 7.33
N LEU A 47 20.08 -4.21 7.53
CA LEU A 47 21.53 -4.02 7.51
C LEU A 47 22.04 -3.55 6.13
N PRO A 48 21.62 -4.15 4.99
CA PRO A 48 22.04 -3.68 3.68
C PRO A 48 21.59 -2.25 3.42
N CYS A 49 20.35 -1.90 3.75
CA CYS A 49 19.83 -0.55 3.54
C CYS A 49 20.64 0.50 4.32
N PHE A 50 20.95 0.25 5.59
CA PHE A 50 21.79 1.16 6.38
C PHE A 50 23.23 1.23 5.86
N LEU A 51 23.80 0.09 5.46
CA LEU A 51 25.12 0.05 4.84
C LEU A 51 25.15 0.97 3.60
N TRP A 52 24.18 0.86 2.71
CA TRP A 52 24.10 1.68 1.50
C TRP A 52 23.82 3.15 1.79
N ILE A 53 23.01 3.48 2.80
CA ILE A 53 22.77 4.86 3.20
C ILE A 53 24.07 5.50 3.70
N PHE A 54 24.81 4.84 4.60
CA PHE A 54 26.06 5.38 5.14
C PHE A 54 27.18 5.41 4.10
N ALA A 55 27.31 4.36 3.30
CA ALA A 55 28.29 4.31 2.21
C ALA A 55 27.96 5.32 1.10
N GLY A 56 26.68 5.54 0.81
CA GLY A 56 26.19 6.46 -0.23
C GLY A 56 26.11 7.92 0.20
N ALA A 57 25.97 8.22 1.50
CA ALA A 57 25.90 9.58 2.04
C ALA A 57 26.99 10.55 1.51
N PRO A 58 28.30 10.20 1.51
CA PRO A 58 29.34 11.12 1.03
C PRO A 58 29.24 11.41 -0.48
N PHE A 59 28.64 10.51 -1.26
CA PHE A 59 28.44 10.70 -2.70
C PHE A 59 27.19 11.51 -2.98
N ILE A 60 26.10 11.27 -2.24
CA ILE A 60 24.82 11.99 -2.37
C ILE A 60 25.01 13.49 -2.11
N GLU A 61 25.84 13.89 -1.16
CA GLU A 61 26.08 15.31 -0.84
C GLU A 61 26.69 16.07 -2.03
N ARG A 62 27.58 15.43 -2.80
CA ARG A 62 28.18 16.00 -4.04
C ARG A 62 27.18 16.04 -5.19
N LEU A 63 26.24 15.12 -5.21
CA LEU A 63 25.22 14.95 -6.24
C LEU A 63 24.00 15.85 -6.02
N ARG A 64 23.76 16.32 -4.79
CA ARG A 64 22.62 17.16 -4.38
C ARG A 64 22.54 18.51 -5.11
N GLY A 65 23.68 19.04 -5.55
CA GLY A 65 23.75 20.29 -6.33
C GLY A 65 23.40 20.11 -7.81
N ASN A 66 23.27 18.89 -8.31
CA ASN A 66 23.02 18.61 -9.72
C ASN A 66 21.52 18.61 -10.05
N ARG A 67 21.08 19.60 -10.83
CA ARG A 67 19.69 19.75 -11.29
C ARG A 67 19.15 18.51 -12.01
N ALA A 68 20.00 17.80 -12.77
CA ALA A 68 19.59 16.60 -13.49
C ALA A 68 19.19 15.46 -12.54
N LEU A 69 19.92 15.28 -11.43
CA LEU A 69 19.61 14.24 -10.46
C LEU A 69 18.34 14.57 -9.65
N SER A 70 18.19 15.83 -9.26
CA SER A 70 16.97 16.29 -8.59
C SER A 70 15.74 16.11 -9.49
N ALA A 71 15.87 16.42 -10.80
CA ALA A 71 14.82 16.17 -11.78
C ALA A 71 14.51 14.66 -11.93
N ALA A 72 15.52 13.80 -11.95
CA ALA A 72 15.33 12.35 -12.00
C ALA A 72 14.60 11.82 -10.76
N LEU A 73 14.98 12.26 -9.56
CA LEU A 73 14.29 11.89 -8.31
C LEU A 73 12.84 12.39 -8.31
N SER A 74 12.60 13.61 -8.78
CA SER A 74 11.25 14.14 -8.95
C SER A 74 10.43 13.31 -9.95
N ALA A 75 11.03 12.87 -11.06
CA ALA A 75 10.37 12.02 -12.04
C ALA A 75 9.99 10.65 -11.42
N ILE A 76 10.85 10.07 -10.58
CA ILE A 76 10.54 8.85 -9.82
C ILE A 76 9.34 9.10 -8.88
N THR A 77 9.32 10.21 -8.13
CA THR A 77 8.17 10.52 -7.27
C THR A 77 6.88 10.72 -8.06
N ALA A 78 6.94 11.36 -9.23
CA ALA A 78 5.80 11.53 -10.12
C ALA A 78 5.30 10.19 -10.67
N ALA A 79 6.21 9.28 -11.03
CA ALA A 79 5.86 7.93 -11.47
C ALA A 79 5.15 7.14 -10.35
N VAL A 80 5.66 7.19 -9.12
CA VAL A 80 5.03 6.51 -7.97
C VAL A 80 3.63 7.08 -7.68
N VAL A 81 3.46 8.41 -7.69
CA VAL A 81 2.13 9.04 -7.55
C VAL A 81 1.20 8.63 -8.69
N GLY A 82 1.71 8.54 -9.92
CA GLY A 82 0.97 8.04 -11.07
C GLY A 82 0.49 6.59 -10.90
N VAL A 83 1.34 5.70 -10.37
CA VAL A 83 0.97 4.31 -10.07
C VAL A 83 -0.10 4.26 -8.98
N ILE A 84 0.04 5.05 -7.91
CA ILE A 84 -0.99 5.12 -6.85
C ILE A 84 -2.33 5.60 -7.40
N LEU A 85 -2.32 6.65 -8.24
CA LEU A 85 -3.52 7.17 -8.89
C LEU A 85 -4.15 6.09 -9.80
N ASN A 86 -3.34 5.38 -10.58
CA ASN A 86 -3.83 4.32 -11.44
C ASN A 86 -4.51 3.20 -10.64
N LEU A 87 -3.87 2.71 -9.58
CA LEU A 87 -4.47 1.70 -8.70
C LEU A 87 -5.74 2.22 -8.03
N ALA A 88 -5.75 3.48 -7.57
CA ALA A 88 -6.93 4.08 -6.94
C ALA A 88 -8.12 4.17 -7.91
N VAL A 89 -7.89 4.54 -9.17
CA VAL A 89 -8.92 4.57 -10.22
C VAL A 89 -9.40 3.16 -10.54
N TRP A 90 -8.47 2.22 -10.70
CA TRP A 90 -8.81 0.83 -11.01
C TRP A 90 -9.68 0.21 -9.91
N PHE A 91 -9.26 0.32 -8.64
CA PHE A 91 -10.05 -0.14 -7.50
C PHE A 91 -11.38 0.60 -7.38
N GLY A 92 -11.38 1.92 -7.59
CA GLY A 92 -12.59 2.74 -7.54
C GLY A 92 -13.64 2.26 -8.54
N ILE A 93 -13.24 2.01 -9.79
CA ILE A 93 -14.14 1.48 -10.83
C ILE A 93 -14.68 0.10 -10.44
N HIS A 94 -13.80 -0.84 -10.05
CA HIS A 94 -14.21 -2.20 -9.68
C HIS A 94 -15.04 -2.27 -8.40
N THR A 95 -14.95 -1.26 -7.54
CA THR A 95 -15.76 -1.17 -6.32
C THR A 95 -17.12 -0.51 -6.58
N LEU A 96 -17.17 0.50 -7.47
CA LEU A 96 -18.38 1.28 -7.75
C LEU A 96 -19.29 0.64 -8.81
N PHE A 97 -18.73 -0.16 -9.71
CA PHE A 97 -19.45 -0.75 -10.83
C PHE A 97 -19.34 -2.27 -10.80
N GLY A 98 -20.48 -2.96 -10.77
CA GLY A 98 -20.54 -4.43 -10.78
C GLY A 98 -20.17 -5.06 -12.13
N GLN A 99 -20.12 -4.28 -13.21
CA GLN A 99 -19.67 -4.74 -14.53
C GLN A 99 -18.68 -3.75 -15.16
N VAL A 100 -17.49 -4.27 -15.47
CA VAL A 100 -16.43 -3.55 -16.17
C VAL A 100 -16.22 -4.25 -17.51
N ARG A 101 -16.22 -3.50 -18.61
CA ARG A 101 -15.95 -4.02 -19.95
C ARG A 101 -14.54 -3.63 -20.38
N GLU A 102 -13.71 -4.62 -20.65
CA GLU A 102 -12.42 -4.41 -21.31
C GLU A 102 -12.66 -4.02 -22.76
N VAL A 103 -12.28 -2.80 -23.14
CA VAL A 103 -12.29 -2.36 -24.54
C VAL A 103 -10.85 -2.30 -25.04
N PRO A 104 -10.52 -3.01 -26.13
CA PRO A 104 -9.18 -2.96 -26.69
C PRO A 104 -8.88 -1.56 -27.26
N PHE A 105 -7.76 -0.98 -26.83
CA PHE A 105 -7.24 0.31 -27.26
C PHE A 105 -5.84 0.12 -27.86
N ALA A 106 -5.41 1.06 -28.73
CA ALA A 106 -4.17 0.93 -29.51
C ALA A 106 -2.88 0.82 -28.66
N ALA A 107 -2.94 1.11 -27.36
CA ALA A 107 -1.83 0.99 -26.40
C ALA A 107 -2.12 0.03 -25.22
N GLY A 108 -3.20 -0.78 -25.26
CA GLY A 108 -3.58 -1.71 -24.19
C GLY A 108 -5.10 -1.94 -24.10
N ALA A 109 -5.57 -2.68 -23.10
CA ALA A 109 -7.00 -2.76 -22.79
C ALA A 109 -7.39 -1.65 -21.79
N ILE A 110 -8.52 -0.97 -22.03
CA ILE A 110 -9.08 0.02 -21.10
C ILE A 110 -10.36 -0.55 -20.52
N ASP A 111 -10.40 -0.62 -19.20
CA ASP A 111 -11.58 -0.97 -18.41
C ASP A 111 -12.60 0.17 -18.46
N LEU A 112 -13.63 0.01 -19.29
CA LEU A 112 -14.77 0.93 -19.33
C LEU A 112 -15.88 0.45 -18.39
N PRO A 113 -16.22 1.21 -17.33
CA PRO A 113 -17.32 0.87 -16.46
C PRO A 113 -18.65 0.94 -17.21
N VAL A 114 -19.48 -0.09 -17.04
CA VAL A 114 -20.86 -0.04 -17.52
C VAL A 114 -21.65 0.84 -16.55
N LEU A 115 -21.98 2.08 -16.95
CA LEU A 115 -22.65 3.08 -16.11
C LEU A 115 -24.00 2.60 -15.52
N THR A 116 -24.60 1.57 -16.08
CA THR A 116 -25.85 0.99 -15.56
C THR A 116 -25.65 -0.03 -14.44
N SER A 117 -24.40 -0.43 -14.16
CA SER A 117 -24.05 -1.42 -13.13
C SER A 117 -23.59 -0.80 -11.81
N VAL A 118 -23.98 0.46 -11.56
CA VAL A 118 -23.58 1.20 -10.35
C VAL A 118 -24.10 0.50 -9.09
N ASP A 119 -23.19 0.22 -8.17
CA ASP A 119 -23.50 -0.16 -6.80
C ASP A 119 -23.80 1.11 -5.99
N TRP A 120 -25.10 1.42 -5.85
CA TRP A 120 -25.59 2.58 -5.11
C TRP A 120 -25.13 2.61 -3.63
N PRO A 121 -25.17 1.50 -2.86
CA PRO A 121 -24.58 1.44 -1.53
C PRO A 121 -23.09 1.78 -1.51
N ALA A 122 -22.29 1.21 -2.41
CA ALA A 122 -20.85 1.50 -2.49
C ALA A 122 -20.59 2.97 -2.83
N LEU A 123 -21.37 3.54 -3.75
CA LEU A 123 -21.31 4.96 -4.10
C LEU A 123 -21.65 5.86 -2.89
N ALA A 124 -22.71 5.54 -2.15
CA ALA A 124 -23.10 6.29 -0.95
C ALA A 124 -22.02 6.24 0.14
N LEU A 125 -21.42 5.07 0.38
CA LEU A 125 -20.31 4.91 1.31
C LEU A 125 -19.07 5.69 0.87
N ALA A 126 -18.72 5.66 -0.42
CA ALA A 126 -17.58 6.39 -0.96
C ALA A 126 -17.75 7.90 -0.82
N VAL A 127 -18.92 8.45 -1.19
CA VAL A 127 -19.23 9.88 -1.02
C VAL A 127 -19.22 10.26 0.46
N GLY A 128 -19.82 9.43 1.33
CA GLY A 128 -19.79 9.63 2.77
C GLY A 128 -18.38 9.68 3.35
N ALA A 129 -17.50 8.77 2.93
CA ALA A 129 -16.11 8.74 3.35
C ALA A 129 -15.33 9.97 2.87
N ILE A 130 -15.52 10.40 1.62
CA ILE A 130 -14.91 11.61 1.07
C ILE A 130 -15.34 12.83 1.88
N LEU A 131 -16.64 12.99 2.16
CA LEU A 131 -17.14 14.11 2.97
C LEU A 131 -16.60 14.05 4.41
N ALA A 132 -16.57 12.88 5.04
CA ALA A 132 -16.00 12.69 6.38
C ALA A 132 -14.53 13.12 6.46
N MET A 133 -13.72 12.73 5.48
CA MET A 133 -12.30 13.06 5.47
C MET A 133 -12.04 14.53 5.09
N PHE A 134 -12.63 15.03 4.00
CA PHE A 134 -12.31 16.36 3.49
C PHE A 134 -13.05 17.48 4.23
N ARG A 135 -14.33 17.29 4.58
CA ARG A 135 -15.15 18.33 5.21
C ARG A 135 -15.13 18.28 6.73
N PHE A 136 -15.14 17.07 7.30
CA PHE A 136 -15.14 16.87 8.75
C PHE A 136 -13.76 16.58 9.33
N LYS A 137 -12.72 16.41 8.48
CA LYS A 137 -11.34 16.10 8.89
C LYS A 137 -11.26 14.88 9.81
N ALA A 138 -12.18 13.92 9.63
CA ALA A 138 -12.18 12.68 10.38
C ALA A 138 -10.91 11.88 10.04
N GLY A 139 -10.29 11.26 11.06
CA GLY A 139 -9.12 10.44 10.87
C GLY A 139 -9.40 9.23 9.95
N MET A 140 -8.36 8.72 9.29
CA MET A 140 -8.49 7.57 8.38
C MET A 140 -9.04 6.31 9.09
N LEU A 141 -8.53 6.00 10.29
CA LEU A 141 -8.94 4.82 11.06
C LEU A 141 -10.45 4.77 11.38
N PRO A 142 -11.08 5.82 11.95
CA PRO A 142 -12.52 5.78 12.23
C PRO A 142 -13.38 5.72 10.97
N VAL A 143 -12.99 6.42 9.89
CA VAL A 143 -13.72 6.36 8.61
C VAL A 143 -13.69 4.94 8.03
N LEU A 144 -12.51 4.30 8.01
CA LEU A 144 -12.38 2.91 7.59
C LEU A 144 -13.23 1.97 8.45
N GLY A 145 -13.18 2.12 9.78
CA GLY A 145 -13.98 1.31 10.70
C GLY A 145 -15.48 1.41 10.44
N VAL A 146 -16.00 2.63 10.28
CA VAL A 146 -17.43 2.86 10.00
C VAL A 146 -17.82 2.29 8.63
N CYS A 147 -17.02 2.54 7.59
CA CYS A 147 -17.29 1.99 6.26
C CYS A 147 -17.28 0.45 6.26
N SER A 148 -16.34 -0.18 6.95
CA SER A 148 -16.26 -1.63 7.07
C SER A 148 -17.47 -2.22 7.80
N VAL A 149 -17.90 -1.60 8.92
CA VAL A 149 -19.08 -2.07 9.67
C VAL A 149 -20.36 -1.89 8.86
N LEU A 150 -20.54 -0.75 8.20
CA LEU A 150 -21.72 -0.50 7.36
C LEU A 150 -21.76 -1.44 6.15
N GLY A 151 -20.63 -1.67 5.51
CA GLY A 151 -20.53 -2.63 4.40
C GLY A 151 -20.83 -4.07 4.85
N ALA A 152 -20.28 -4.52 5.97
CA ALA A 152 -20.55 -5.85 6.51
C ALA A 152 -22.03 -6.02 6.92
N ALA A 153 -22.62 -5.00 7.54
CA ALA A 153 -24.05 -5.00 7.88
C ALA A 153 -24.92 -5.10 6.63
N TYR A 154 -24.58 -4.37 5.56
CA TYR A 154 -25.31 -4.43 4.29
C TYR A 154 -25.26 -5.82 3.65
N VAL A 155 -24.08 -6.45 3.60
CA VAL A 155 -23.90 -7.80 3.05
C VAL A 155 -24.66 -8.86 3.86
N MET A 156 -24.81 -8.69 5.17
CA MET A 156 -25.57 -9.65 6.00
C MET A 156 -27.09 -9.52 5.87
N ILE A 157 -27.60 -8.38 5.38
CA ILE A 157 -29.04 -8.11 5.27
C ILE A 157 -29.62 -8.61 3.92
N ILE A 158 -28.78 -8.79 2.91
CA ILE A 158 -29.14 -9.22 1.55
C ILE A 158 -28.79 -10.69 1.36
#